data_AF-A0A377M7D2-F1
#
_entry.id   AF-A0A377M7D2-F1
#
_cell.length_a   1.000
_cell.length_b   1.000
_cell.length_c   1.000
_cell.angle_alpha   90.00
_cell.angle_beta   90.00
_cell.angle_gamma   90.00
#
_symmetry.space_group_name_H-M   'P 1'
#
loop_
_entity.id
_entity.type
_entity.pdbx_description
1 polymer ?
#
loop_
_entity_poly.entity_id
_entity_poly.type
_entity_poly.pdbx_seq_one_letter_code
_entity_poly.pdbx_strand_id
1 'polypeptide(L)'
;MTSDAPKKRLQTVLALPFMSSCNGRVRRIQHCRSAYPQSGHWLILCGHGNNGGDGYVVARLAVAAGLRVTLLALESDKPLPEEASAAREAWLNAGGVIHASDIVWPEDVDLIVDGLLGTGLRSAPP
;
A
#
# COMPACT_ATOMS: atom_id res chain seq x y z
N MET A 1 -23.61 9.05 -26.72
CA MET A 1 -22.94 7.73 -26.74
C MET A 1 -21.44 7.97 -26.84
N THR A 2 -20.77 8.29 -25.74
CA THR A 2 -19.31 8.36 -25.73
C THR A 2 -18.77 7.02 -25.31
N SER A 3 -18.27 6.30 -26.30
CA SER A 3 -17.35 5.18 -26.18
C SER A 3 -16.23 5.54 -25.20
N ASP A 4 -16.12 4.83 -24.08
CA ASP A 4 -14.87 4.74 -23.31
C ASP A 4 -14.55 3.25 -23.21
N ALA A 5 -13.83 2.76 -24.22
CA ALA A 5 -13.20 1.44 -24.21
C ALA A 5 -12.35 1.30 -22.93
N PRO A 6 -12.20 0.08 -22.37
CA PRO A 6 -11.72 -0.14 -21.01
C PRO A 6 -10.32 0.45 -20.87
N LYS A 7 -10.22 1.56 -20.11
CA LYS A 7 -8.93 2.15 -19.74
C LYS A 7 -8.12 1.04 -19.08
N LYS A 8 -7.02 0.64 -19.74
CA LYS A 8 -6.09 -0.36 -19.23
C LYS A 8 -5.84 -0.07 -17.75
N ARG A 9 -6.22 -1.01 -16.87
CA ARG A 9 -5.99 -0.98 -15.43
C ARG A 9 -4.58 -0.47 -15.17
N LEU A 10 -4.47 0.70 -14.55
CA LEU A 10 -3.19 1.28 -14.19
C LEU A 10 -2.61 0.46 -13.03
N GLN A 11 -2.00 -0.69 -13.31
CA GLN A 11 -1.17 -1.41 -12.35
C GLN A 11 0.14 -0.64 -12.17
N THR A 12 0.08 0.57 -11.64
CA THR A 12 1.29 1.33 -11.33
C THR A 12 1.78 0.88 -9.96
N VAL A 13 2.99 0.31 -9.93
CA VAL A 13 3.68 -0.04 -8.69
C VAL A 13 4.42 1.19 -8.21
N LEU A 14 3.97 1.77 -7.09
CA LEU A 14 4.73 2.80 -6.41
C LEU A 14 5.58 2.17 -5.31
N ALA A 15 6.88 2.07 -5.55
CA ALA A 15 7.84 1.71 -4.52
C ALA A 15 7.84 2.79 -3.41
N LEU A 16 7.74 2.38 -2.15
CA LEU A 16 7.94 3.27 -1.01
C LEU A 16 9.46 3.39 -0.72
N PRO A 17 10.14 4.53 -1.00
CA PRO A 17 11.37 4.83 -0.29
C PRO A 17 11.07 4.96 1.20
N PHE A 18 11.96 4.39 2.02
CA PHE A 18 11.93 4.44 3.48
C PHE A 18 11.72 5.87 3.97
N MET A 19 10.69 6.09 4.80
CA MET A 19 10.33 7.42 5.28
C MET A 19 10.61 7.54 6.77
N SER A 20 11.74 8.14 7.14
CA SER A 20 12.14 8.38 8.54
C SER A 20 11.24 9.38 9.30
N SER A 21 10.19 9.94 8.68
CA SER A 21 9.32 10.96 9.30
C SER A 21 7.86 10.82 8.87
N CYS A 22 6.94 11.04 9.82
CA CYS A 22 5.49 11.05 9.61
C CYS A 22 5.05 12.01 8.48
N ASN A 23 5.73 13.15 8.30
CA ASN A 23 5.44 14.11 7.22
C ASN A 23 5.72 13.53 5.82
N GLY A 24 6.69 12.62 5.72
CA GLY A 24 6.96 11.89 4.49
C GLY A 24 5.77 11.04 4.08
N ARG A 25 5.21 10.28 5.02
CA ARG A 25 4.09 9.34 4.80
C ARG A 25 2.85 10.06 4.24
N VAL A 26 2.50 11.22 4.82
CA VAL A 26 1.37 12.04 4.39
C VAL A 26 1.58 12.62 2.98
N ARG A 27 2.77 13.18 2.71
CA ARG A 27 3.11 13.70 1.36
C ARG A 27 3.01 12.64 0.29
N ARG A 28 3.30 11.38 0.62
CA ARG A 28 3.22 10.29 -0.35
C ARG A 28 1.80 10.04 -0.82
N ILE A 29 0.85 9.96 0.09
CA ILE A 29 -0.56 9.77 -0.24
C ILE A 29 -1.05 10.93 -1.08
N GLN A 30 -0.65 12.15 -0.72
CA GLN A 30 -1.02 13.33 -1.48
C GLN A 30 -0.45 13.29 -2.90
N HIS A 31 0.80 12.85 -3.07
CA HIS A 31 1.40 12.63 -4.38
C HIS A 31 0.68 11.55 -5.19
N CYS A 32 0.36 10.40 -4.57
CA CYS A 32 -0.40 9.32 -5.22
C CYS A 32 -1.76 9.81 -5.68
N ARG A 33 -2.45 10.59 -4.86
CA ARG A 33 -3.76 11.16 -5.20
C ARG A 33 -3.68 12.21 -6.31
N SER A 34 -2.62 13.02 -6.35
CA SER A 34 -2.41 13.99 -7.43
C SER A 34 -2.01 13.31 -8.74
N ALA A 35 -1.20 12.25 -8.69
CA ALA A 35 -0.77 11.50 -9.86
C ALA A 35 -1.87 10.56 -10.39
N TYR A 36 -2.69 10.00 -9.49
CA TYR A 36 -3.74 9.03 -9.79
C TYR A 36 -5.09 9.45 -9.18
N PRO A 37 -5.67 10.59 -9.61
CA PRO A 37 -6.91 11.11 -9.03
C PRO A 37 -8.13 10.21 -9.28
N GLN A 38 -8.07 9.32 -10.26
CA GLN A 38 -9.14 8.37 -10.58
C GLN A 38 -9.01 7.02 -9.85
N SER A 39 -7.96 6.81 -9.05
CA SER A 39 -7.77 5.54 -8.32
C SER A 39 -8.76 5.45 -7.17
N GLY A 40 -9.61 4.43 -7.18
CA GLY A 40 -10.64 4.19 -6.16
C GLY A 40 -10.30 3.01 -5.25
N HIS A 41 -9.46 2.08 -5.72
CA HIS A 41 -9.03 0.90 -4.96
C HIS A 41 -7.51 0.71 -5.00
N TRP A 42 -6.88 0.73 -3.81
CA TRP A 42 -5.43 0.58 -3.65
C TRP A 42 -5.10 -0.79 -3.05
N LEU A 43 -4.13 -1.48 -3.64
CA LEU A 43 -3.50 -2.67 -3.07
C LEU A 43 -2.18 -2.26 -2.42
N ILE A 44 -2.00 -2.57 -1.14
CA ILE A 44 -0.81 -2.20 -0.39
C ILE A 44 -0.11 -3.47 0.06
N LEU A 45 1.15 -3.61 -0.31
CA LEU A 45 1.99 -4.74 0.04
C LEU A 45 2.92 -4.33 1.20
N CYS A 46 2.78 -4.96 2.35
CA CYS A 46 3.55 -4.67 3.55
C CYS A 46 4.58 -5.78 3.83
N GLY A 47 5.86 -5.42 3.84
CA GLY A 47 6.93 -6.32 4.29
C GLY A 47 7.08 -6.37 5.81
N HIS A 48 8.07 -7.12 6.28
CA HIS A 48 8.37 -7.28 7.71
C HIS A 48 9.24 -6.15 8.32
N GLY A 49 9.61 -5.13 7.52
CA GLY A 49 10.48 -4.04 7.94
C GLY A 49 9.73 -2.72 8.15
N ASN A 50 10.47 -1.64 8.41
CA ASN A 50 9.89 -0.30 8.59
C ASN A 50 9.06 0.17 7.39
N ASN A 51 9.39 -0.28 6.17
CA ASN A 51 8.60 0.02 4.96
C ASN A 51 7.23 -0.66 4.96
N GLY A 52 7.12 -1.84 5.59
CA GLY A 52 5.82 -2.45 5.85
C GLY A 52 5.02 -1.62 6.85
N GLY A 53 5.70 -1.09 7.88
CA GLY A 53 5.16 -0.08 8.78
C GLY A 53 4.58 1.13 8.04
N ASP A 54 5.34 1.69 7.09
CA ASP A 54 4.88 2.79 6.23
C ASP A 54 3.63 2.40 5.43
N GLY A 55 3.57 1.17 4.91
CA GLY A 55 2.42 0.62 4.20
C GLY A 55 1.14 0.62 5.04
N TYR A 56 1.20 0.19 6.31
CA TYR A 56 0.04 0.24 7.21
C TYR A 56 -0.44 1.67 7.47
N VAL A 57 0.48 2.63 7.62
CA VAL A 57 0.11 4.05 7.77
C VAL A 57 -0.57 4.57 6.51
N VAL A 58 -0.05 4.22 5.34
CA VAL A 58 -0.65 4.59 4.04
C VAL A 58 -2.06 4.01 3.91
N ALA A 59 -2.25 2.75 4.26
CA ALA A 59 -3.55 2.08 4.24
C ALA A 59 -4.59 2.81 5.09
N ARG A 60 -4.24 3.10 6.34
CA ARG A 60 -5.11 3.80 7.28
C ARG A 60 -5.53 5.18 6.75
N LEU A 61 -4.58 5.93 6.23
CA LEU A 61 -4.83 7.27 5.70
C LEU A 61 -5.60 7.24 4.37
N ALA A 62 -5.40 6.22 3.53
CA ALA A 62 -6.16 6.03 2.30
C ALA A 62 -7.64 5.70 2.61
N VAL A 63 -7.90 4.81 3.57
CA VAL A 63 -9.27 4.55 4.05
C VAL A 63 -9.90 5.81 4.65
N ALA A 64 -9.14 6.56 5.47
CA ALA A 64 -9.62 7.84 6.02
C ALA A 64 -9.92 8.89 4.93
N ALA A 65 -9.31 8.76 3.76
CA ALA A 65 -9.59 9.60 2.58
C ALA A 65 -10.78 9.09 1.73
N GLY A 66 -11.47 8.03 2.14
CA GLY A 66 -12.60 7.44 1.43
C GLY A 66 -12.23 6.47 0.31
N LEU A 67 -10.97 6.01 0.26
CA LEU A 67 -10.51 5.04 -0.73
C LEU A 67 -10.74 3.61 -0.23
N ARG A 68 -10.98 2.67 -1.16
CA ARG A 68 -10.95 1.24 -0.84
C ARG A 68 -9.50 0.79 -0.78
N VAL A 69 -9.17 -0.02 0.22
CA VAL A 69 -7.82 -0.53 0.41
C VAL A 69 -7.85 -2.03 0.67
N THR A 70 -7.07 -2.77 -0.11
CA THR A 70 -6.71 -4.15 0.19
C THR A 70 -5.27 -4.15 0.67
N LEU A 71 -5.01 -4.62 1.89
CA LEU A 71 -3.66 -4.71 2.43
C LEU A 71 -3.21 -6.16 2.53
N LEU A 72 -2.05 -6.46 1.97
CA LEU A 72 -1.36 -7.73 2.07
C LEU A 72 -0.14 -7.58 2.96
N ALA A 73 0.04 -8.49 3.92
CA ALA A 73 1.25 -8.53 4.72
C ALA A 73 1.99 -9.85 4.47
N LEU A 74 3.31 -9.76 4.28
CA LEU A 74 4.16 -10.95 4.30
C LEU A 74 4.27 -11.46 5.74
N GLU A 75 3.92 -12.73 5.95
CA GLU A 75 4.21 -13.41 7.19
C GLU A 75 5.72 -13.65 7.32
N SER A 76 6.24 -13.44 8.52
CA SER A 76 7.64 -13.69 8.84
C SER A 76 7.76 -14.09 10.29
N ASP A 77 8.63 -15.06 10.58
CA ASP A 77 8.98 -15.46 11.94
C ASP A 77 9.78 -14.39 12.70
N LYS A 78 10.20 -13.32 12.01
CA LYS A 78 10.94 -12.21 12.61
C LYS A 78 9.97 -11.23 13.29
N PRO A 79 10.30 -10.75 14.50
CA PRO A 79 9.50 -9.72 15.15
C PRO A 79 9.48 -8.45 14.29
N LEU A 80 8.31 -7.86 14.15
CA LEU A 80 8.15 -6.55 13.51
C LEU A 80 8.89 -5.50 14.34
N PRO A 81 9.54 -4.51 13.69
CA PRO A 81 10.01 -3.32 14.38
C PRO A 81 8.87 -2.64 15.16
N GLU A 82 9.18 -2.02 16.30
CA GLU A 82 8.18 -1.40 17.19
C GLU A 82 7.28 -0.40 16.45
N GLU A 83 7.86 0.43 15.58
CA GLU A 83 7.11 1.36 14.73
C GLU A 83 6.16 0.66 13.74
N ALA A 84 6.60 -0.46 13.16
CA ALA A 84 5.79 -1.22 12.22
C ALA A 84 4.66 -1.97 12.96
N SER A 85 4.93 -2.47 14.17
CA SER A 85 3.91 -3.07 15.03
C SER A 85 2.85 -2.05 15.42
N ALA A 86 3.25 -0.86 15.88
CA ALA A 86 2.32 0.21 16.21
C ALA A 86 1.49 0.67 15.00
N ALA A 87 2.09 0.73 13.81
CA ALA A 87 1.38 1.04 12.57
C ALA A 87 0.36 -0.04 12.19
N ARG A 88 0.74 -1.33 12.33
CA ARG A 88 -0.14 -2.48 12.11
C ARG A 88 -1.34 -2.46 13.05
N GLU A 89 -1.10 -2.26 14.34
CA GLU A 89 -2.18 -2.14 15.33
C GLU A 89 -3.10 -0.97 15.02
N ALA A 90 -2.55 0.17 14.63
CA ALA A 90 -3.37 1.32 14.29
C ALA A 90 -4.18 1.14 12.99
N TRP A 91 -3.73 0.28 12.07
CA TRP A 91 -4.52 -0.16 10.91
C TRP A 91 -5.68 -1.06 11.33
N LEU A 92 -5.42 -2.05 12.17
CA LEU A 92 -6.44 -2.95 12.70
C LEU A 92 -7.50 -2.19 13.53
N ASN A 93 -7.07 -1.25 14.36
CA ASN A 93 -7.96 -0.39 15.15
C ASN A 93 -8.83 0.53 14.29
N ALA A 94 -8.42 0.83 13.05
CA ALA A 94 -9.23 1.57 12.09
C ALA A 94 -10.25 0.68 11.35
N GLY A 95 -10.38 -0.60 11.73
CA GLY A 95 -11.23 -1.59 11.06
C GLY A 95 -10.61 -2.19 9.81
N GLY A 96 -9.31 -1.99 9.60
CA GLY A 96 -8.58 -2.52 8.47
C GLY A 96 -8.40 -4.04 8.55
N VAL A 97 -8.44 -4.70 7.38
CA VAL A 97 -8.18 -6.14 7.26
C VAL A 97 -6.76 -6.34 6.72
N ILE A 98 -6.07 -7.34 7.24
CA ILE A 98 -4.75 -7.77 6.74
C ILE A 98 -4.97 -9.13 6.07
N HIS A 99 -4.69 -9.19 4.78
CA HIS A 99 -4.76 -10.42 4.01
C HIS A 99 -3.36 -11.07 3.94
N ALA A 100 -3.33 -12.39 3.84
CA ALA A 100 -2.10 -13.14 3.59
C ALA A 100 -1.59 -12.86 2.17
N SER A 101 -0.27 -12.94 1.96
CA SER A 101 0.37 -12.59 0.68
C SER A 101 0.00 -13.51 -0.49
N ASP A 102 -0.63 -14.65 -0.22
CA ASP A 102 -0.99 -15.70 -1.17
C ASP A 102 -2.44 -15.60 -1.68
N ILE A 103 -3.22 -14.61 -1.23
CA ILE A 103 -4.58 -14.43 -1.74
C ILE A 103 -4.58 -14.06 -3.22
N VAL A 104 -5.66 -14.45 -3.91
CA VAL A 104 -5.93 -13.96 -5.27
C VAL A 104 -6.19 -12.46 -5.20
N TRP A 105 -5.41 -11.68 -5.95
CA TRP A 105 -5.55 -10.23 -5.96
C TRP A 105 -6.90 -9.83 -6.55
N PRO A 106 -7.62 -8.87 -5.94
CA PRO A 106 -8.83 -8.35 -6.53
C PRO A 106 -8.52 -7.81 -7.92
N GLU A 107 -9.34 -8.17 -8.91
CA GLU A 107 -9.11 -7.64 -10.25
C GLU A 107 -9.24 -6.12 -10.24
N ASP A 108 -10.17 -5.58 -9.43
CA ASP A 108 -10.58 -4.18 -9.34
C ASP A 108 -9.56 -3.20 -8.71
N VAL A 109 -8.28 -3.56 -8.63
CA VAL A 109 -7.21 -2.70 -8.11
C VAL A 109 -6.77 -1.67 -9.15
N ASP A 110 -6.65 -0.41 -8.72
CA ASP A 110 -6.26 0.75 -9.53
C ASP A 110 -4.85 1.26 -9.22
N LEU A 111 -4.27 0.91 -8.07
CA LEU A 111 -2.92 1.33 -7.66
C LEU A 111 -2.30 0.27 -6.76
N ILE A 112 -1.03 -0.05 -6.98
CA ILE A 112 -0.26 -0.96 -6.11
C ILE A 112 0.82 -0.17 -5.39
N VAL A 113 0.85 -0.23 -4.07
CA VAL A 113 1.86 0.38 -3.22
C VAL A 113 2.76 -0.72 -2.69
N ASP A 114 4.04 -0.68 -3.04
CA ASP A 114 5.02 -1.67 -2.61
C ASP A 114 5.82 -1.16 -1.40
N GLY A 115 5.55 -1.78 -0.25
CA GLY A 115 6.28 -1.63 1.02
C GLY A 115 6.99 -2.92 1.44
N LEU A 116 7.24 -3.86 0.52
CA LEU A 116 7.91 -5.13 0.81
C LEU A 116 9.40 -4.92 1.11
N LEU A 117 10.09 -4.16 0.26
CA LEU A 117 11.54 -3.95 0.35
C LEU A 117 11.87 -2.49 0.00
N GLY A 118 12.08 -1.65 1.01
CA GLY A 118 12.41 -0.23 0.81
C GLY A 118 13.66 -0.09 -0.06
N THR A 119 13.51 0.55 -1.21
CA THR A 119 14.59 0.85 -2.18
C THR A 119 15.47 -0.34 -2.61
N GLY A 120 15.12 -1.58 -2.26
CA GLY A 120 16.06 -2.69 -2.20
C GLY A 120 16.06 -3.64 -3.41
N LEU A 121 15.01 -3.67 -4.22
CA LEU A 121 14.98 -4.53 -5.42
C LEU A 121 14.68 -3.72 -6.68
N ARG A 122 15.76 -3.34 -7.35
CA ARG A 122 15.78 -3.19 -8.81
C ARG A 122 15.78 -4.58 -9.45
N SER A 123 14.67 -5.29 -9.42
CA SER A 123 14.51 -6.45 -10.31
C SER A 123 13.05 -6.86 -10.36
N ALA A 124 12.45 -6.65 -11.54
CA ALA A 124 11.27 -7.37 -11.96
C ALA A 124 11.52 -8.89 -11.79
N PRO A 125 10.49 -9.68 -11.45
CA PRO A 125 10.62 -11.14 -11.48
C PRO A 125 10.95 -11.57 -12.93
N PRO A 126 11.80 -12.59 -13.12
CA PRO A 126 12.08 -13.16 -14.44
C PRO A 126 10.83 -13.74 -15.10
#